data_AF-A0A517MEX0-F1
#
_entry.id   AF-A0A517MEX0-F1
#
_cell.length_a   1.000
_cell.length_b   1.000
_cell.length_c   1.000
_cell.angle_alpha   90.00
_cell.angle_beta   90.00
_cell.angle_gamma   90.00
#
_symmetry.space_group_name_H-M   'P 1'
#
loop_
_entity.id
_entity.type
_entity.pdbx_description
1 polymer ?
#
loop_
_entity_poly.entity_id
_entity_poly.type
_entity_poly.pdbx_seq_one_letter_code
_entity_poly.pdbx_strand_id
1 'polypeptide(L)'
;MNMKILALAVVSGLLATFGSMAVAQDHGHSHADGTSHGDHGHSGESIAFYMPKAKTVHFDDVNKAKQQFDTLQKLGCQVKQGGHAGHIDGTYICSEWKSLKVADHGLADQWSAWLKGAGFDVSHGHLDPNFGEGPEVVEFRMDNWKQIHGNGSPEESQMLTQLNQLGCEIIIDDHGNHNDIRFRAPTWHDAHFADHDSAEKWASWLTQNGFQTRHSH
;
A
#
# COMPACT_ATOMS: atom_id res chain seq x y z
N MET A 1 -21.37 -1.51 20.12
CA MET A 1 -21.26 -2.62 19.15
C MET A 1 -19.78 -2.75 18.84
N ASN A 2 -19.09 -3.68 19.49
CA ASN A 2 -17.61 -3.74 19.46
C ASN A 2 -17.14 -4.44 18.19
N MET A 3 -16.58 -3.68 17.26
CA MET A 3 -15.95 -4.19 16.05
C MET A 3 -14.56 -4.72 16.42
N LYS A 4 -14.46 -6.03 16.64
CA LYS A 4 -13.17 -6.70 16.85
C LYS A 4 -12.44 -6.79 15.51
N ILE A 5 -11.43 -5.94 15.33
CA ILE A 5 -10.46 -6.07 14.24
C ILE A 5 -9.63 -7.34 14.56
N LEU A 6 -9.91 -8.44 13.85
CA LEU A 6 -9.04 -9.62 13.88
C LEU A 6 -7.78 -9.28 13.08
N ALA A 7 -6.70 -8.93 13.78
CA ALA A 7 -5.36 -8.94 13.20
C ALA A 7 -4.95 -10.41 12.98
N LEU A 8 -5.07 -10.90 11.75
CA LEU A 8 -4.58 -12.22 11.37
C LEU A 8 -3.06 -12.12 11.17
N ALA A 9 -2.29 -12.47 12.20
CA ALA A 9 -0.85 -12.66 12.07
C ALA A 9 -0.60 -13.95 11.27
N VAL A 10 -0.42 -13.82 9.95
CA VAL A 10 0.00 -14.95 9.12
C VAL A 10 1.51 -15.13 9.33
N VAL A 11 1.88 -15.98 10.28
CA VAL A 11 3.25 -16.50 10.39
C VAL A 11 3.45 -17.49 9.23
N SER A 12 3.83 -16.97 8.06
CA SER A 12 4.11 -17.76 6.87
C SER A 12 5.48 -18.44 7.00
N GLY A 13 5.50 -19.62 7.61
CA GLY A 13 6.47 -20.65 7.24
C GLY A 13 6.07 -21.19 5.86
N LEU A 14 7.02 -21.18 4.91
CA LEU A 14 6.92 -21.55 3.48
C LEU A 14 6.40 -20.44 2.54
N LEU A 15 7.22 -19.40 2.31
CA LEU A 15 7.37 -18.87 0.96
C LEU A 15 8.19 -19.89 0.15
N ALA A 16 7.49 -20.84 -0.49
CA ALA A 16 8.09 -21.57 -1.59
C ALA A 16 8.31 -20.57 -2.72
N THR A 17 9.56 -20.52 -3.20
CA THR A 17 10.05 -19.72 -4.33
C THR A 17 8.97 -19.45 -5.38
N PHE A 18 8.52 -18.20 -5.49
CA PHE A 18 7.75 -17.74 -6.63
C PHE A 18 8.66 -17.87 -7.86
N GLY A 19 8.37 -18.86 -8.69
CA GLY A 19 9.16 -19.19 -9.87
C GLY A 19 9.30 -17.99 -10.80
N SER A 20 10.54 -17.78 -11.24
CA SER A 20 11.02 -16.83 -12.23
C SER A 20 10.04 -16.62 -13.38
N MET A 21 9.48 -15.42 -13.51
CA MET A 21 9.04 -14.93 -14.82
C MET A 21 10.23 -14.26 -15.49
N ALA A 22 10.68 -14.88 -16.59
CA ALA A 22 11.82 -14.47 -17.37
C ALA A 22 11.65 -13.04 -17.91
N VAL A 23 12.57 -12.17 -17.51
CA VAL A 23 12.89 -10.91 -18.17
C VAL A 23 13.75 -11.25 -19.39
N ALA A 24 13.37 -10.76 -20.57
CA ALA A 24 14.30 -10.67 -21.68
C ALA A 24 15.18 -9.41 -21.49
N GLN A 25 16.49 -9.64 -21.38
CA GLN A 25 17.61 -8.70 -21.62
C GLN A 25 17.41 -7.87 -22.90
N ASP A 26 18.02 -6.71 -23.15
CA ASP A 26 18.98 -5.81 -22.50
C ASP A 26 19.07 -4.63 -23.49
N HIS A 27 19.15 -3.38 -23.02
CA HIS A 27 20.01 -2.36 -23.63
C HIS A 27 20.36 -1.32 -22.57
N GLY A 28 21.61 -1.40 -22.12
CA GLY A 28 22.16 -0.60 -21.05
C GLY A 28 22.25 0.89 -21.33
N HIS A 29 22.13 1.64 -20.24
CA HIS A 29 22.78 2.92 -20.05
C HIS A 29 23.31 3.00 -18.62
N SER A 30 24.60 3.29 -18.49
CA SER A 30 25.28 3.45 -17.22
C SER A 30 24.95 4.81 -16.63
N HIS A 31 24.56 4.86 -15.36
CA HIS A 31 24.85 6.01 -14.52
C HIS A 31 25.38 5.49 -13.17
N ALA A 32 26.68 5.74 -12.98
CA ALA A 32 27.33 5.68 -11.70
C ALA A 32 26.86 6.87 -10.86
N ASP A 33 26.16 6.57 -9.76
CA ASP A 33 26.29 7.20 -8.43
C ASP A 33 25.15 6.66 -7.56
N GLY A 34 25.27 5.37 -7.20
CA GLY A 34 24.38 4.73 -6.27
C GLY A 34 24.75 5.15 -4.85
N THR A 35 24.20 6.28 -4.41
CA THR A 35 24.03 6.52 -2.98
C THR A 35 23.16 5.38 -2.47
N SER A 36 23.78 4.43 -1.78
CA SER A 36 23.11 3.37 -1.05
C SER A 36 22.21 4.03 -0.02
N HIS A 37 20.93 4.19 -0.36
CA HIS A 37 19.91 4.42 0.66
C HIS A 37 20.00 3.22 1.59
N GLY A 38 20.29 3.49 2.86
CA GLY A 38 20.55 2.47 3.87
C GLY A 38 19.42 1.46 3.87
N ASP A 39 19.79 0.19 3.81
CA ASP A 39 18.93 -0.94 4.14
C ASP A 39 18.55 -0.82 5.62
N HIS A 40 17.57 0.03 5.89
CA HIS A 40 16.92 0.09 7.19
C HIS A 40 15.99 -1.11 7.23
N GLY A 41 16.44 -2.16 7.89
CA GLY A 41 15.60 -3.31 8.24
C GLY A 41 14.44 -2.85 9.11
N HIS A 42 13.38 -2.34 8.48
CA HIS A 42 12.13 -2.00 9.10
C HIS A 42 11.45 -3.31 9.48
N SER A 43 11.51 -3.67 10.77
CA SER A 43 10.78 -4.83 11.27
C SER A 43 9.29 -4.54 11.23
N GLY A 44 8.54 -5.32 10.46
CA GLY A 44 7.10 -5.14 10.30
C GLY A 44 6.77 -4.06 9.26
N GLU A 45 6.28 -4.52 8.13
CA GLU A 45 5.82 -3.69 7.01
C GLU A 45 4.34 -3.95 6.76
N SER A 46 3.65 -2.99 6.12
CA SER A 46 2.23 -3.14 5.78
C SER A 46 1.96 -2.73 4.34
N ILE A 47 1.24 -3.59 3.63
CA ILE A 47 0.81 -3.38 2.25
C ILE A 47 -0.70 -3.28 2.24
N ALA A 48 -1.24 -2.23 1.65
CA ALA A 48 -2.66 -2.12 1.36
C ALA A 48 -2.94 -2.55 -0.08
N PHE A 49 -4.03 -3.30 -0.30
CA PHE A 49 -4.45 -3.71 -1.64
C PHE A 49 -5.95 -3.70 -1.83
N TYR A 50 -6.38 -3.45 -3.06
CA TYR A 50 -7.78 -3.25 -3.42
C TYR A 50 -8.05 -3.64 -4.88
N MET A 51 -9.24 -4.16 -5.15
CA MET A 51 -9.70 -4.44 -6.50
C MET A 51 -11.22 -4.20 -6.60
N PRO A 52 -11.66 -2.99 -6.99
CA PRO A 52 -13.08 -2.61 -7.05
C PRO A 52 -13.89 -3.43 -8.04
N LYS A 53 -13.23 -3.86 -9.12
CA LYS A 53 -13.88 -4.51 -10.26
C LYS A 53 -13.38 -5.94 -10.34
N ALA A 54 -14.32 -6.86 -10.45
CA ALA A 54 -13.98 -8.27 -10.58
C ALA A 54 -13.07 -8.51 -11.80
N LYS A 55 -12.02 -9.30 -11.59
CA LYS A 55 -11.11 -9.75 -12.65
C LYS A 55 -11.34 -11.22 -12.92
N THR A 56 -11.52 -11.55 -14.20
CA THR A 56 -11.59 -12.95 -14.67
C THR A 56 -10.25 -13.34 -15.28
N VAL A 57 -9.79 -14.53 -14.96
CA VAL A 57 -8.54 -15.11 -15.43
C VAL A 57 -8.76 -16.56 -15.82
N HIS A 58 -7.94 -17.03 -16.76
CA HIS A 58 -7.91 -18.39 -17.25
C HIS A 58 -6.54 -19.00 -16.93
N PHE A 59 -6.52 -20.25 -16.47
CA PHE A 59 -5.30 -20.98 -16.16
C PHE A 59 -5.32 -22.36 -16.79
N ASP A 60 -4.33 -22.62 -17.64
CA ASP A 60 -4.04 -23.98 -18.15
C ASP A 60 -3.48 -24.90 -17.06
N ASP A 61 -2.85 -24.33 -16.03
CA ASP A 61 -2.25 -25.05 -14.91
C ASP A 61 -3.14 -24.97 -13.67
N VAL A 62 -3.79 -26.10 -13.36
CA VAL A 62 -4.69 -26.27 -12.21
C VAL A 62 -4.01 -25.95 -10.87
N ASN A 63 -2.71 -26.26 -10.72
CA ASN A 63 -2.00 -26.02 -9.47
C ASN A 63 -1.72 -24.53 -9.28
N LYS A 64 -1.34 -23.82 -10.35
CA LYS A 64 -1.17 -22.35 -10.31
C LYS A 64 -2.48 -21.65 -9.99
N ALA A 65 -3.58 -22.07 -10.65
CA ALA A 65 -4.91 -21.56 -10.38
C ALA A 65 -5.28 -21.73 -8.90
N LYS A 66 -5.11 -22.95 -8.38
CA LYS A 66 -5.40 -23.27 -6.98
C LYS A 66 -4.54 -22.46 -6.03
N GLN A 67 -3.24 -22.35 -6.26
CA GLN A 67 -2.34 -21.57 -5.42
C GLN A 67 -2.77 -20.09 -5.36
N GLN A 68 -3.09 -19.49 -6.50
CA GLN A 68 -3.53 -18.10 -6.55
C GLN A 68 -4.87 -17.92 -5.85
N PHE A 69 -5.87 -18.74 -6.15
CA PHE A 69 -7.20 -18.60 -5.56
C PHE A 69 -7.22 -18.88 -4.05
N ASP A 70 -6.50 -19.89 -3.57
CA ASP A 70 -6.36 -20.16 -2.14
C ASP A 70 -5.66 -18.99 -1.43
N THR A 71 -4.65 -18.38 -2.06
CA THR A 71 -3.95 -17.20 -1.53
C THR A 71 -4.90 -16.00 -1.44
N LEU A 72 -5.65 -15.71 -2.51
CA LEU A 72 -6.60 -14.61 -2.55
C LEU A 72 -7.72 -14.79 -1.52
N GLN A 73 -8.24 -16.00 -1.33
CA GLN A 73 -9.22 -16.28 -0.28
C GLN A 73 -8.64 -16.04 1.13
N LYS A 74 -7.40 -16.47 1.39
CA LYS A 74 -6.71 -16.21 2.67
C LYS A 74 -6.50 -14.72 2.93
N LEU A 75 -6.27 -13.94 1.87
CA LEU A 75 -6.18 -12.48 1.91
C LEU A 75 -7.55 -11.79 2.07
N GLY A 76 -8.64 -12.56 2.11
CA GLY A 76 -10.00 -12.04 2.31
C GLY A 76 -10.68 -11.56 1.04
N CYS A 77 -10.13 -11.86 -0.14
CA CYS A 77 -10.77 -11.59 -1.42
C CYS A 77 -11.89 -12.61 -1.68
N GLN A 78 -12.91 -12.19 -2.43
CA GLN A 78 -13.94 -13.09 -2.91
C GLN A 78 -13.46 -13.76 -4.20
N VAL A 79 -13.59 -15.08 -4.27
CA VAL A 79 -13.16 -15.89 -5.41
C VAL A 79 -14.29 -16.82 -5.85
N LYS A 80 -14.53 -16.87 -7.15
CA LYS A 80 -15.40 -17.84 -7.84
C LYS A 80 -14.55 -18.55 -8.89
N GLN A 81 -14.66 -19.87 -9.00
CA GLN A 81 -13.90 -20.65 -9.96
C GLN A 81 -14.76 -21.77 -10.57
N GLY A 82 -14.43 -22.15 -11.80
CA GLY A 82 -15.04 -23.25 -12.53
C GLY A 82 -14.00 -23.97 -13.39
N GLY A 83 -13.93 -25.29 -13.27
CA GLY A 83 -13.05 -26.10 -14.10
C GLY A 83 -13.81 -26.69 -15.29
N HIS A 84 -13.20 -26.64 -16.47
CA HIS A 84 -13.68 -27.39 -17.64
C HIS A 84 -12.52 -27.78 -18.54
N ALA A 85 -12.64 -28.92 -19.23
CA ALA A 85 -11.68 -29.38 -20.24
C ALA A 85 -10.18 -29.32 -19.84
N GLY A 86 -9.87 -29.55 -18.56
CA GLY A 86 -8.49 -29.59 -18.06
C GLY A 86 -7.89 -28.24 -17.63
N HIS A 87 -8.63 -27.14 -17.72
CA HIS A 87 -8.20 -25.81 -17.26
C HIS A 87 -9.18 -25.24 -16.22
N ILE A 88 -8.78 -24.16 -15.55
CA ILE A 88 -9.60 -23.44 -14.56
C ILE A 88 -9.79 -22.00 -14.98
N ASP A 89 -11.05 -21.58 -15.07
CA ASP A 89 -11.40 -20.17 -15.06
C ASP A 89 -11.75 -19.75 -13.65
N GLY A 90 -11.38 -18.52 -13.31
CA GLY A 90 -11.86 -17.93 -12.08
C GLY A 90 -12.02 -16.43 -12.16
N THR A 91 -12.92 -15.94 -11.33
CA THR A 91 -13.19 -14.53 -11.14
C THR A 91 -12.92 -14.19 -9.68
N TYR A 92 -12.17 -13.13 -9.42
CA TYR A 92 -11.92 -12.64 -8.08
C TYR A 92 -12.09 -11.13 -7.97
N ILE A 93 -12.40 -10.68 -6.76
CA ILE A 93 -12.62 -9.28 -6.42
C ILE A 93 -12.23 -9.02 -4.96
N CYS A 94 -11.76 -7.81 -4.69
CA CYS A 94 -11.55 -7.30 -3.34
C CYS A 94 -12.11 -5.89 -3.27
N SER A 95 -13.42 -5.78 -3.06
CA SER A 95 -14.17 -4.52 -3.16
C SER A 95 -13.94 -3.54 -2.00
N GLU A 96 -13.05 -3.88 -1.08
CA GLU A 96 -12.62 -3.02 0.01
C GLU A 96 -11.09 -3.10 0.08
N TRP A 97 -10.45 -2.02 0.54
CA TRP A 97 -9.05 -2.05 0.92
C TRP A 97 -8.83 -3.10 2.02
N LYS A 98 -7.84 -3.96 1.80
CA LYS A 98 -7.32 -4.90 2.79
C LYS A 98 -5.86 -4.56 3.05
N SER A 99 -5.36 -4.99 4.21
CA SER A 99 -3.97 -4.81 4.60
C SER A 99 -3.31 -6.15 4.89
N LEU A 100 -2.06 -6.30 4.49
CA LEU A 100 -1.20 -7.43 4.80
C LEU A 100 0.02 -6.92 5.57
N LYS A 101 0.22 -7.40 6.79
CA LYS A 101 1.46 -7.19 7.54
C LYS A 101 2.49 -8.23 7.12
N VAL A 102 3.71 -7.80 6.84
CA VAL A 102 4.83 -8.66 6.44
C VAL A 102 6.06 -8.35 7.29
N ALA A 103 7.05 -9.25 7.28
CA ALA A 103 8.15 -9.18 8.23
C ALA A 103 9.13 -8.04 7.96
N ASP A 104 9.38 -7.73 6.69
CA ASP A 104 10.41 -6.80 6.24
C ASP A 104 10.05 -6.19 4.88
N HIS A 105 10.83 -5.18 4.49
CA HIS A 105 10.65 -4.43 3.25
C HIS A 105 10.78 -5.30 2.00
N GLY A 106 11.75 -6.22 1.97
CA GLY A 106 11.95 -7.09 0.81
C GLY A 106 10.77 -8.05 0.57
N LEU A 107 10.14 -8.53 1.64
CA LEU A 107 8.91 -9.30 1.54
C LEU A 107 7.72 -8.40 1.12
N ALA A 108 7.70 -7.14 1.57
CA ALA A 108 6.70 -6.18 1.13
C ALA A 108 6.76 -5.94 -0.38
N ASP A 109 7.96 -5.76 -0.93
CA ASP A 109 8.16 -5.59 -2.38
C ASP A 109 7.68 -6.80 -3.18
N GLN A 110 7.97 -8.01 -2.72
CA GLN A 110 7.54 -9.25 -3.38
C GLN A 110 6.01 -9.35 -3.44
N TRP A 111 5.34 -9.08 -2.31
CA TRP A 111 3.88 -9.08 -2.26
C TRP A 111 3.28 -7.96 -3.10
N SER A 112 3.85 -6.75 -3.04
CA SER A 112 3.43 -5.62 -3.86
C SER A 112 3.52 -5.94 -5.35
N ALA A 113 4.63 -6.53 -5.80
CA ALA A 113 4.81 -6.95 -7.19
C ALA A 113 3.80 -8.03 -7.59
N TRP A 114 3.60 -9.06 -6.75
CA TRP A 114 2.65 -10.13 -7.02
C TRP A 114 1.21 -9.61 -7.11
N LEU A 115 0.79 -8.76 -6.16
CA LEU A 115 -0.55 -8.15 -6.12
C LEU A 115 -0.79 -7.25 -7.35
N LYS A 116 0.18 -6.40 -7.71
CA LYS A 116 0.12 -5.58 -8.93
C LYS A 116 0.00 -6.45 -10.19
N GLY A 117 0.81 -7.51 -10.30
CA GLY A 117 0.71 -8.48 -11.40
C GLY A 117 -0.65 -9.21 -11.45
N ALA A 118 -1.23 -9.50 -10.29
CA ALA A 118 -2.59 -10.00 -10.17
C ALA A 118 -3.66 -8.93 -10.50
N GLY A 119 -3.29 -7.67 -10.73
CA GLY A 119 -4.19 -6.60 -11.15
C GLY A 119 -4.88 -5.86 -10.00
N PHE A 120 -4.31 -5.95 -8.81
CA PHE A 120 -4.73 -5.12 -7.68
C PHE A 120 -4.15 -3.72 -7.79
N ASP A 121 -4.91 -2.76 -7.27
CA ASP A 121 -4.37 -1.50 -6.81
C ASP A 121 -3.64 -1.75 -5.48
N VAL A 122 -2.42 -1.24 -5.33
CA VAL A 122 -1.54 -1.53 -4.20
C VAL A 122 -0.93 -0.24 -3.70
N SER A 123 -0.99 -0.03 -2.39
CA SER A 123 -0.34 1.09 -1.71
C SER A 123 0.59 0.54 -0.63
N HIS A 124 1.83 1.02 -0.64
CA HIS A 124 2.88 0.66 0.31
C HIS A 124 3.58 1.96 0.70
N GLY A 125 3.26 2.44 1.89
CA GLY A 125 3.73 3.73 2.38
C GLY A 125 4.36 3.55 3.76
N HIS A 126 5.44 4.29 4.00
CA HIS A 126 6.22 4.21 5.24
C HIS A 126 5.94 5.44 6.08
N LEU A 127 5.33 5.25 7.24
CA LEU A 127 5.23 6.31 8.22
C LEU A 127 6.63 6.62 8.77
N ASP A 128 7.00 7.90 8.80
CA ASP A 128 8.25 8.34 9.39
C ASP A 128 8.31 7.86 10.86
N PRO A 129 9.42 7.24 11.29
CA PRO A 129 9.56 6.74 12.66
C PRO A 129 9.27 7.76 13.76
N ASN A 130 9.41 9.06 13.47
CA ASN A 130 9.08 10.13 14.41
C ASN A 130 7.58 10.20 14.75
N PHE A 131 6.71 9.57 13.96
CA PHE A 131 5.29 9.39 14.26
C PHE A 131 4.96 8.01 14.85
N GLY A 132 5.96 7.20 15.18
CA GLY A 132 5.76 5.85 15.74
C GLY A 132 5.65 5.79 17.26
N GLU A 133 5.96 6.88 17.97
CA GLU A 133 6.03 6.92 19.43
C GLU A 133 5.34 8.16 20.01
N GLY A 134 4.68 8.00 21.16
CA GLY A 134 3.98 9.08 21.85
C GLY A 134 2.66 8.64 22.47
N PRO A 135 2.19 9.32 23.53
CA PRO A 135 0.95 8.97 24.22
C PRO A 135 -0.32 9.32 23.44
N GLU A 136 -0.28 10.32 22.56
CA GLU A 136 -1.45 10.78 21.80
C GLU A 136 -1.43 10.16 20.40
N VAL A 137 -2.60 9.71 19.91
CA VAL A 137 -2.71 9.04 18.61
C VAL A 137 -3.75 9.73 17.74
N VAL A 138 -3.34 10.10 16.54
CA VAL A 138 -4.25 10.49 15.46
C VAL A 138 -4.25 9.38 14.42
N GLU A 139 -5.38 8.68 14.30
CA GLU A 139 -5.60 7.76 13.18
C GLU A 139 -6.06 8.57 11.97
N PHE A 140 -5.53 8.28 10.79
CA PHE A 140 -5.94 8.95 9.56
C PHE A 140 -5.98 8.01 8.36
N ARG A 141 -6.83 8.34 7.37
CA ARG A 141 -6.81 7.72 6.04
C ARG A 141 -7.42 8.60 4.96
N MET A 142 -7.11 8.27 3.72
CA MET A 142 -7.70 8.82 2.49
C MET A 142 -7.75 7.70 1.46
N ASP A 143 -8.93 7.10 1.28
CA ASP A 143 -9.16 5.90 0.45
C ASP A 143 -9.07 6.15 -1.05
N ASN A 144 -9.45 7.35 -1.48
CA ASN A 144 -9.43 7.81 -2.85
C ASN A 144 -8.33 8.85 -3.06
N TRP A 145 -7.77 8.90 -4.26
CA TRP A 145 -6.82 9.94 -4.64
C TRP A 145 -7.44 11.34 -4.48
N LYS A 146 -6.76 12.21 -3.74
CA LYS A 146 -6.98 13.65 -3.83
C LYS A 146 -5.97 14.24 -4.80
N GLN A 147 -6.45 15.10 -5.70
CA GLN A 147 -5.60 15.85 -6.61
C GLN A 147 -5.62 17.34 -6.23
N ILE A 148 -4.45 17.97 -6.25
CA ILE A 148 -4.27 19.41 -6.12
C ILE A 148 -3.36 19.92 -7.24
N HIS A 149 -3.55 21.18 -7.65
CA HIS A 149 -2.65 21.85 -8.56
C HIS A 149 -1.63 22.65 -7.74
N GLY A 150 -0.37 22.27 -7.89
CA GLY A 150 0.78 22.93 -7.33
C GLY A 150 1.28 24.09 -8.20
N ASN A 151 2.03 24.99 -7.58
CA ASN A 151 2.68 26.13 -8.20
C ASN A 151 4.20 26.18 -7.91
N GLY A 152 4.76 25.13 -7.32
CA GLY A 152 6.17 25.05 -6.93
C GLY A 152 6.54 25.94 -5.74
N SER A 153 5.56 26.37 -4.94
CA SER A 153 5.78 27.23 -3.78
C SER A 153 6.52 26.50 -2.63
N PRO A 154 7.13 27.24 -1.69
CA PRO A 154 7.64 26.66 -0.44
C PRO A 154 6.55 25.91 0.35
N GLU A 155 5.32 26.40 0.33
CA GLU A 155 4.18 25.76 1.01
C GLU A 155 3.84 24.40 0.40
N GLU A 156 3.90 24.28 -0.93
CA GLU A 156 3.76 22.98 -1.62
C GLU A 156 4.88 22.02 -1.22
N SER A 157 6.13 22.49 -1.19
CA SER A 157 7.27 21.66 -0.79
C SER A 157 7.13 21.16 0.65
N GLN A 158 6.63 22.02 1.55
CA GLN A 158 6.34 21.65 2.93
C GLN A 158 5.22 20.61 3.00
N MET A 159 4.13 20.79 2.24
CA MET A 159 3.02 19.82 2.20
C MET A 159 3.50 18.46 1.68
N LEU A 160 4.28 18.41 0.61
CA LEU A 160 4.85 17.16 0.07
C LEU A 160 5.74 16.45 1.09
N THR A 161 6.54 17.22 1.83
CA THR A 161 7.35 16.67 2.93
C THR A 161 6.46 16.05 4.01
N GLN A 162 5.42 16.76 4.45
CA GLN A 162 4.49 16.25 5.46
C GLN A 162 3.75 14.98 4.99
N LEU A 163 3.27 14.96 3.74
CA LEU A 163 2.62 13.79 3.14
C LEU A 163 3.56 12.59 3.08
N ASN A 164 4.83 12.81 2.70
CA ASN A 164 5.83 11.75 2.63
C ASN A 164 6.14 11.20 4.03
N GLN A 165 6.30 12.07 5.03
CA GLN A 165 6.52 11.63 6.41
C GLN A 165 5.31 10.91 7.01
N LEU A 166 4.10 11.23 6.56
CA LEU A 166 2.88 10.50 6.92
C LEU A 166 2.76 9.14 6.21
N GLY A 167 3.71 8.77 5.34
CA GLY A 167 3.65 7.55 4.54
C GLY A 167 2.53 7.56 3.51
N CYS A 168 2.11 8.74 3.03
CA CYS A 168 1.16 8.83 1.94
C CYS A 168 1.82 8.38 0.63
N GLU A 169 1.04 7.73 -0.24
CA GLU A 169 1.43 7.54 -1.63
C GLU A 169 1.27 8.88 -2.34
N ILE A 170 2.29 9.30 -3.08
CA ILE A 170 2.33 10.60 -3.77
C ILE A 170 2.74 10.37 -5.22
N ILE A 171 1.98 10.95 -6.15
CA ILE A 171 2.32 11.05 -7.57
C ILE A 171 2.40 12.54 -7.90
N ILE A 172 3.49 12.94 -8.54
CA ILE A 172 3.70 14.31 -9.01
C ILE A 172 3.84 14.25 -10.53
N ASP A 173 2.91 14.88 -11.22
CA ASP A 173 2.91 15.05 -12.67
C ASP A 173 3.35 16.51 -12.97
N ASP A 174 4.61 16.70 -13.39
CA ASP A 174 5.18 18.01 -13.69
C ASP A 174 4.86 18.44 -15.14
N HIS A 175 4.31 19.64 -15.30
CA HIS A 175 3.93 20.24 -16.57
C HIS A 175 4.78 21.49 -16.93
N GLY A 176 5.88 21.72 -16.23
CA GLY A 176 6.86 22.78 -16.44
C GLY A 176 6.48 24.14 -15.84
N ASN A 177 5.20 24.51 -15.88
CA ASN A 177 4.70 25.74 -15.24
C ASN A 177 3.83 25.48 -14.00
N HIS A 178 3.45 24.22 -13.74
CA HIS A 178 2.71 23.77 -12.58
C HIS A 178 2.92 22.26 -12.37
N ASN A 179 2.59 21.79 -11.17
CA ASN A 179 2.59 20.37 -10.82
C ASN A 179 1.15 19.91 -10.57
N ASP A 180 0.77 18.76 -11.07
CA ASP A 180 -0.42 18.04 -10.60
C ASP A 180 0.02 17.03 -9.54
N ILE A 181 -0.41 17.24 -8.31
CA ILE A 181 -0.04 16.38 -7.18
C ILE A 181 -1.26 15.54 -6.82
N ARG A 182 -1.09 14.22 -6.83
CA ARG A 182 -2.07 13.26 -6.35
C ARG A 182 -1.53 12.55 -5.12
N PHE A 183 -2.32 12.46 -4.07
CA PHE A 183 -1.92 11.73 -2.87
C PHE A 183 -3.08 10.95 -2.23
N ARG A 184 -2.74 9.91 -1.47
CA ARG A 184 -3.67 9.10 -0.69
C ARG A 184 -2.97 8.32 0.42
N ALA A 185 -3.76 7.79 1.36
CA ALA A 185 -3.33 6.84 2.38
C ALA A 185 -4.50 5.88 2.63
N PRO A 186 -4.64 4.81 1.82
CA PRO A 186 -5.94 4.18 1.64
C PRO A 186 -6.46 3.37 2.83
N THR A 187 -5.57 2.97 3.72
CA THR A 187 -5.88 2.28 4.97
C THR A 187 -5.65 3.20 6.16
N TRP A 188 -6.12 2.83 7.34
CA TRP A 188 -5.85 3.62 8.54
C TRP A 188 -4.35 3.54 8.90
N HIS A 189 -3.77 4.71 9.13
CA HIS A 189 -2.43 4.90 9.70
C HIS A 189 -2.59 5.52 11.08
N ASP A 190 -1.71 5.13 12.00
CA ASP A 190 -1.68 5.64 13.37
C ASP A 190 -0.43 6.51 13.51
N ALA A 191 -0.62 7.83 13.66
CA ALA A 191 0.47 8.75 13.96
C ALA A 191 0.45 9.13 15.44
N HIS A 192 1.59 8.96 16.09
CA HIS A 192 1.78 9.24 17.50
C HIS A 192 2.42 10.61 17.72
N PHE A 193 2.01 11.29 18.80
CA PHE A 193 2.45 12.63 19.16
C PHE A 193 2.78 12.72 20.65
N ALA A 194 3.68 13.64 20.98
CA ALA A 194 4.15 13.87 22.34
C ALA A 194 3.07 14.44 23.27
N ASP A 195 2.16 15.25 22.73
CA ASP A 195 1.13 15.96 23.49
C ASP A 195 -0.14 16.23 22.66
N HIS A 196 -1.22 16.55 23.38
CA HIS A 196 -2.55 16.77 22.84
C HIS A 196 -2.59 17.94 21.85
N ASP A 197 -1.88 19.04 22.15
CA ASP A 197 -1.84 20.23 21.29
C ASP A 197 -1.22 19.91 19.92
N SER A 198 -0.19 19.06 19.90
CA SER A 198 0.44 18.60 18.67
C SER A 198 -0.49 17.66 17.89
N ALA A 199 -1.12 16.71 18.57
CA ALA A 199 -2.11 15.82 17.96
C ALA A 199 -3.27 16.60 17.33
N GLU A 200 -3.84 17.58 18.04
CA GLU A 200 -4.95 18.41 17.55
C GLU A 200 -4.56 19.23 16.31
N LYS A 201 -3.35 19.81 16.29
CA LYS A 201 -2.84 20.53 15.10
C LYS A 201 -2.73 19.61 13.88
N TRP A 202 -2.23 18.39 14.07
CA TRP A 202 -2.12 17.42 12.99
C TRP A 202 -3.49 16.91 12.54
N ALA A 203 -4.39 16.57 13.47
CA ALA A 203 -5.76 16.17 13.15
C ALA A 203 -6.51 17.26 12.37
N SER A 204 -6.34 18.52 12.77
CA SER A 204 -6.87 19.68 12.06
C SER A 204 -6.28 19.81 10.64
N TRP A 205 -4.96 19.73 10.49
CA TRP A 205 -4.29 19.82 9.18
C TRP A 205 -4.71 18.68 8.25
N LEU A 206 -4.76 17.44 8.75
CA LEU A 206 -5.21 16.25 8.02
C LEU A 206 -6.65 16.43 7.54
N THR A 207 -7.55 16.85 8.42
CA THR A 207 -8.96 17.09 8.08
C THR A 207 -9.12 18.18 7.03
N GLN A 208 -8.40 19.31 7.17
CA GLN A 208 -8.38 20.38 6.17
C GLN A 208 -7.87 19.90 4.80
N ASN A 209 -6.92 18.96 4.81
CA ASN A 209 -6.40 18.32 3.61
C ASN A 209 -7.26 17.16 3.11
N GLY A 210 -8.44 16.92 3.69
CA GLY A 210 -9.43 15.96 3.19
C GLY A 210 -9.25 14.53 3.68
N PHE A 211 -8.35 14.29 4.63
CA PHE A 211 -8.25 13.00 5.29
C PHE A 211 -9.44 12.77 6.23
N GLN A 212 -9.85 11.52 6.35
CA GLN A 212 -10.65 11.07 7.48
C GLN A 212 -9.72 10.94 8.68
N THR A 213 -10.13 11.48 9.83
CA THR A 213 -9.32 11.50 11.05
C THR A 213 -10.10 10.93 12.23
N ARG A 214 -9.39 10.32 13.16
CA ARG A 214 -9.88 9.96 14.49
C ARG A 214 -8.80 10.31 15.50
N HIS A 215 -9.20 10.94 16.59
CA HIS A 215 -8.29 11.25 17.70
C HIS A 215 -8.83 10.54 18.93
N SER A 216 -8.00 9.69 19.52
CA SER A 216 -8.29 9.05 20.81
C SER A 216 -7.37 9.64 21.87
N HIS A 217 -7.96 9.98 23.02
CA HIS A 217 -7.30 10.46 24.24
C HIS A 217 -7.07 9.30 25.22
#